data_AF-A0A1W2FG17-F1
#
_entry.id   AF-A0A1W2FG17-F1
#
_cell.length_a   1.000
_cell.length_b   1.000
_cell.length_c   1.000
_cell.angle_alpha   90.00
_cell.angle_beta   90.00
_cell.angle_gamma   90.00
#
_symmetry.space_group_name_H-M   'P 1'
#
loop_
_entity.id
_entity.type
_entity.pdbx_description
1 polymer ?
#
loop_
_entity_poly.entity_id
_entity_poly.type
_entity_poly.pdbx_seq_one_letter_code
_entity_poly.pdbx_strand_id
1 'polypeptide(L)'
;MSYTLDVWYYTDTHDADEPVSVRSESDLERVLRELVEHEQPHPTQVSAPELPTRGLAEIPDRMFKIGVTQGGEVGAMLYFGPTAEGVEGIWMTRADEPAGDMPTLYRDVDSRREFPADAALPLSLVGKALREFQSTGVRPDCVQWQEADAF
;
A
#
# COMPACT_ATOMS: atom_id res chain seq x y z
N MET A 1 4.12 11.29 -17.12
CA MET A 1 4.23 9.83 -17.34
C MET A 1 3.30 9.16 -16.34
N SER A 2 2.78 7.99 -16.64
CA SER A 2 2.01 7.18 -15.68
C SER A 2 2.71 5.83 -15.58
N TYR A 3 3.04 5.44 -14.37
CA TYR A 3 3.64 4.15 -14.05
C TYR A 3 2.58 3.04 -14.10
N THR A 4 2.99 1.81 -14.36
CA THR A 4 2.16 0.64 -14.07
C THR A 4 2.29 0.35 -12.58
N LEU A 5 1.20 0.00 -11.90
CA LEU A 5 1.32 -0.57 -10.56
C LEU A 5 1.15 -2.08 -10.67
N ASP A 6 2.14 -2.82 -10.22
CA ASP A 6 2.01 -4.25 -10.01
C ASP A 6 1.52 -4.47 -8.58
N VAL A 7 0.39 -5.16 -8.44
CA VAL A 7 -0.30 -5.37 -7.16
C VAL A 7 -0.41 -6.87 -6.87
N TRP A 8 0.16 -7.30 -5.75
CA TRP A 8 0.09 -8.68 -5.26
C TRP A 8 -0.93 -8.76 -4.12
N TYR A 9 -2.02 -9.50 -4.33
CA TYR A 9 -3.11 -9.67 -3.38
C TYR A 9 -3.84 -11.00 -3.59
N TYR A 10 -4.66 -11.36 -2.61
CA TYR A 10 -5.35 -12.65 -2.56
C TYR A 10 -6.82 -12.51 -2.99
N THR A 11 -7.28 -13.47 -3.77
CA THR A 11 -8.70 -13.73 -4.03
C THR A 11 -8.96 -15.23 -3.98
N ASP A 12 -10.22 -15.67 -4.09
CA ASP A 12 -10.57 -17.09 -4.10
C ASP A 12 -9.91 -17.89 -5.24
N THR A 13 -9.39 -17.20 -6.26
CA THR A 13 -8.74 -17.80 -7.44
C THR A 13 -7.31 -17.33 -7.65
N HIS A 14 -6.75 -16.55 -6.73
CA HIS A 14 -5.44 -15.91 -6.90
C HIS A 14 -4.68 -15.85 -5.58
N ASP A 15 -3.53 -16.53 -5.52
CA ASP A 15 -2.73 -16.70 -4.29
C ASP A 15 -1.59 -15.68 -4.15
N ALA A 16 -1.67 -14.53 -4.85
CA ALA A 16 -0.66 -13.47 -4.85
C ALA A 16 0.73 -13.88 -5.38
N ASP A 17 0.84 -14.95 -6.17
CA ASP A 17 2.10 -15.40 -6.80
C ASP A 17 2.50 -14.55 -8.01
N GLU A 18 1.52 -13.98 -8.72
CA GLU A 18 1.73 -13.07 -9.84
C GLU A 18 1.08 -11.70 -9.56
N PRO A 19 1.62 -10.58 -10.06
CA PRO A 19 0.97 -9.30 -9.88
C PRO A 19 -0.18 -9.11 -10.86
N VAL A 20 -1.18 -8.37 -10.42
CA VAL A 20 -2.16 -7.74 -11.30
C VAL A 20 -1.64 -6.35 -11.68
N SER A 21 -1.42 -6.12 -12.97
CA SER A 21 -1.02 -4.80 -13.46
C SER A 21 -2.21 -3.83 -13.52
N VAL A 22 -2.08 -2.71 -12.81
CA VAL A 22 -3.02 -1.59 -12.79
C VAL A 22 -2.49 -0.47 -13.67
N ARG A 23 -3.22 -0.13 -14.73
CA ARG A 23 -2.85 0.91 -15.70
C ARG A 23 -3.88 2.03 -15.82
N SER A 24 -5.06 1.84 -15.26
CA SER A 24 -6.21 2.74 -15.37
C SER A 24 -6.98 2.90 -14.06
N GLU A 25 -7.96 3.81 -14.05
CA GLU A 25 -8.84 4.02 -12.88
C GLU A 25 -9.66 2.79 -12.57
N SER A 26 -10.28 2.25 -13.61
CA SER A 26 -11.10 1.06 -13.53
C SER A 26 -10.30 -0.14 -13.02
N ASP A 27 -9.00 -0.23 -13.35
CA ASP A 27 -8.16 -1.30 -12.82
C ASP A 27 -7.96 -1.12 -11.31
N LEU A 28 -7.66 0.09 -10.87
CA LEU A 28 -7.44 0.37 -9.45
C LEU A 28 -8.73 0.19 -8.64
N GLU A 29 -9.86 0.71 -9.12
CA GLU A 29 -11.17 0.55 -8.49
C GLU A 29 -11.56 -0.93 -8.36
N ARG A 30 -11.28 -1.73 -9.40
CA ARG A 30 -11.49 -3.18 -9.36
C ARG A 30 -10.61 -3.82 -8.29
N VAL A 31 -9.32 -3.52 -8.26
CA VAL A 31 -8.39 -4.09 -7.26
C VAL A 31 -8.83 -3.70 -5.85
N LEU A 32 -9.09 -2.43 -5.57
CA LEU A 32 -9.53 -1.98 -4.25
C LEU A 32 -10.83 -2.65 -3.79
N ARG A 33 -11.75 -2.92 -4.71
CA ARG A 33 -12.97 -3.68 -4.41
C ARG A 33 -12.64 -5.13 -4.06
N GLU A 34 -11.81 -5.80 -4.86
CA GLU A 34 -11.42 -7.19 -4.60
C GLU A 34 -10.65 -7.33 -3.27
N LEU A 35 -9.81 -6.35 -2.91
CA LEU A 35 -9.10 -6.31 -1.62
C LEU A 35 -10.01 -6.36 -0.39
N VAL A 36 -11.21 -5.77 -0.48
CA VAL A 36 -12.18 -5.76 0.63
C VAL A 36 -13.20 -6.89 0.51
N GLU A 37 -13.43 -7.43 -0.68
CA GLU A 37 -14.31 -8.60 -0.88
C GLU A 37 -13.65 -9.90 -0.40
N HIS A 38 -12.31 -10.00 -0.50
CA HIS A 38 -11.55 -11.18 -0.14
C HIS A 38 -10.64 -10.94 1.07
N GLU A 39 -10.53 -11.95 1.95
CA GLU A 39 -9.59 -11.93 3.07
C GLU A 39 -8.14 -11.86 2.56
N GLN A 40 -7.33 -10.99 3.17
CA GLN A 40 -5.91 -10.83 2.86
C GLN A 40 -5.07 -11.48 3.96
N PRO A 41 -4.57 -12.73 3.78
CA PRO A 41 -3.75 -13.40 4.79
C PRO A 41 -2.39 -12.73 5.00
N HIS A 42 -1.92 -11.96 4.01
CA HIS A 42 -0.76 -11.09 4.11
C HIS A 42 -1.08 -9.71 3.52
N PRO A 43 -0.36 -8.65 3.95
CA PRO A 43 -0.58 -7.31 3.42
C PRO A 43 -0.37 -7.27 1.90
N THR A 44 -1.27 -6.58 1.21
CA THR A 44 -1.17 -6.34 -0.24
C THR A 44 0.12 -5.60 -0.54
N GLN A 45 0.87 -6.05 -1.54
CA GLN A 45 2.10 -5.38 -1.95
C GLN A 45 1.88 -4.62 -3.25
N VAL A 46 2.45 -3.42 -3.36
CA VAL A 46 2.37 -2.60 -4.56
C VAL A 46 3.77 -2.10 -4.92
N SER A 47 4.17 -2.25 -6.17
CA SER A 47 5.37 -1.61 -6.71
C SER A 47 5.11 -1.07 -8.12
N ALA A 48 6.03 -0.26 -8.63
CA ALA A 48 6.01 0.20 -10.01
C ALA A 48 7.26 -0.34 -10.72
N PRO A 49 7.13 -1.30 -11.65
CA PRO A 49 8.28 -1.99 -12.24
C PRO A 49 9.17 -1.08 -13.10
N GLU A 50 8.67 0.08 -13.54
CA GLU A 50 9.45 1.05 -14.31
C GLU A 50 10.30 1.98 -13.43
N LEU A 51 10.20 1.90 -12.10
CA LEU A 51 11.03 2.65 -11.16
C LEU A 51 12.38 1.95 -10.90
N PRO A 52 13.38 2.68 -10.38
CA PRO A 52 14.70 2.09 -10.12
C PRO A 52 14.64 0.90 -9.18
N THR A 53 15.63 0.04 -9.31
CA THR A 53 15.81 -1.13 -8.44
C THR A 53 17.14 -1.03 -7.68
N ARG A 54 17.28 -1.85 -6.63
CA ARG A 54 18.45 -1.88 -5.75
C ARG A 54 19.05 -3.29 -5.64
N GLY A 55 20.38 -3.31 -5.61
CA GLY A 55 21.16 -4.54 -5.43
C GLY A 55 21.13 -5.47 -6.65
N LEU A 56 21.85 -6.59 -6.55
CA LEU A 56 21.96 -7.57 -7.64
C LEU A 56 20.66 -8.34 -7.93
N ALA A 57 19.74 -8.35 -6.95
CA ALA A 57 18.44 -8.99 -7.08
C ALA A 57 17.39 -8.06 -7.71
N GLU A 58 17.77 -6.85 -8.14
CA GLU A 58 16.89 -5.88 -8.79
C GLU A 58 15.57 -5.66 -8.02
N ILE A 59 15.66 -5.62 -6.69
CA ILE A 59 14.50 -5.39 -5.83
C ILE A 59 14.00 -3.95 -6.06
N PRO A 60 12.68 -3.70 -6.16
CA PRO A 60 12.16 -2.34 -6.21
C PRO A 60 12.80 -1.45 -5.13
N ASP A 61 13.29 -0.28 -5.52
CA ASP A 61 13.84 0.66 -4.56
C ASP A 61 12.75 1.26 -3.66
N ARG A 62 11.50 1.20 -4.13
CA ARG A 62 10.31 1.61 -3.38
C ARG A 62 9.11 0.72 -3.61
N MET A 63 8.31 0.55 -2.56
CA MET A 63 7.10 -0.28 -2.58
C MET A 63 6.14 0.11 -1.46
N PHE A 64 4.90 -0.35 -1.55
CA PHE A 64 3.95 -0.32 -0.46
C PHE A 64 3.63 -1.72 0.07
N LYS A 65 3.36 -1.80 1.37
CA LYS A 65 2.48 -2.81 1.97
C LYS A 65 1.20 -2.12 2.40
N ILE A 66 0.04 -2.73 2.13
CA ILE A 66 -1.26 -2.18 2.47
C ILE A 66 -2.01 -3.19 3.34
N GLY A 67 -2.42 -2.75 4.52
CA GLY A 67 -3.33 -3.49 5.38
C GLY A 67 -4.77 -3.04 5.12
N VAL A 68 -5.67 -4.00 4.90
CA VAL A 68 -7.12 -3.80 4.76
C VAL A 68 -7.85 -4.83 5.62
N THR A 69 -9.14 -4.60 5.88
CA THR A 69 -10.01 -5.60 6.52
C THR A 69 -11.10 -6.04 5.54
N GLN A 70 -11.48 -7.32 5.60
CA GLN A 70 -12.56 -7.83 4.77
C GLN A 70 -13.87 -7.12 5.12
N GLY A 71 -14.59 -6.65 4.09
CA GLY A 71 -15.77 -5.79 4.23
C GLY A 71 -15.48 -4.40 4.80
N GLY A 72 -14.20 -4.05 5.03
CA GLY A 72 -13.78 -2.81 5.65
C GLY A 72 -13.77 -1.63 4.68
N GLU A 73 -14.03 -0.44 5.19
CA GLU A 73 -13.98 0.81 4.43
C GLU A 73 -12.66 1.59 4.63
N VAL A 74 -11.67 0.95 5.28
CA VAL A 74 -10.40 1.56 5.65
C VAL A 74 -9.20 0.71 5.26
N GLY A 75 -8.06 1.36 5.11
CA GLY A 75 -6.77 0.71 4.99
C GLY A 75 -5.64 1.59 5.53
N ALA A 76 -4.49 0.99 5.74
CA ALA A 76 -3.26 1.68 6.13
C ALA A 76 -2.14 1.30 5.17
N MET A 77 -1.28 2.26 4.84
CA MET A 77 -0.18 2.06 3.89
C MET A 77 1.14 2.17 4.62
N LEU A 78 2.06 1.24 4.35
CA LEU A 78 3.46 1.30 4.74
C LEU A 78 4.29 1.45 3.47
N TYR A 79 4.99 2.56 3.33
CA TYR A 79 5.86 2.89 2.23
C TYR A 79 7.33 2.63 2.60
N PHE A 80 8.05 2.00 1.69
CA PHE A 80 9.50 1.83 1.72
C PHE A 80 10.07 2.59 0.52
N GLY A 81 11.13 3.37 0.70
CA GLY A 81 11.84 4.01 -0.41
C GLY A 81 12.31 5.43 -0.09
N PRO A 82 12.61 6.26 -1.09
CA PRO A 82 12.94 7.67 -0.90
C PRO A 82 11.71 8.59 -0.91
N THR A 83 11.74 9.69 -0.15
CA THR A 83 10.80 10.81 -0.34
C THR A 83 11.11 11.57 -1.64
N ALA A 84 10.27 12.54 -2.00
CA ALA A 84 10.51 13.42 -3.15
C ALA A 84 11.86 14.18 -3.06
N GLU A 85 12.33 14.46 -1.84
CA GLU A 85 13.62 15.09 -1.55
C GLU A 85 14.79 14.09 -1.53
N GLY A 86 14.54 12.80 -1.77
CA GLY A 86 15.55 11.75 -1.76
C GLY A 86 15.93 11.25 -0.37
N VAL A 87 15.13 11.52 0.66
CA VAL A 87 15.36 10.99 2.01
C VAL A 87 14.89 9.55 2.05
N GLU A 88 15.81 8.60 2.26
CA GLU A 88 15.50 7.18 2.42
C GLU A 88 14.81 6.89 3.76
N GLY A 89 13.87 5.94 3.77
CA GLY A 89 13.19 5.57 5.01
C GLY A 89 12.02 4.61 4.83
N ILE A 90 11.27 4.49 5.91
CA ILE A 90 10.02 3.74 5.99
C ILE A 90 9.00 4.62 6.69
N TRP A 91 7.82 4.73 6.09
CA TRP A 91 6.77 5.58 6.61
C TRP A 91 5.45 4.85 6.53
N MET A 92 4.58 5.13 7.47
CA MET A 92 3.19 4.71 7.38
C MET A 92 2.28 5.92 7.29
N THR A 93 1.08 5.71 6.77
CA THR A 93 0.05 6.74 6.75
C THR A 93 -0.26 7.24 8.16
N ARG A 94 -0.73 8.48 8.24
CA ARG A 94 -1.20 9.11 9.47
C ARG A 94 -2.53 9.82 9.20
N ALA A 95 -3.48 9.62 10.09
CA ALA A 95 -4.74 10.33 10.17
C ALA A 95 -4.65 11.36 11.30
N ASP A 96 -5.10 12.59 11.05
CA ASP A 96 -5.19 13.61 12.11
C ASP A 96 -6.24 13.24 13.17
N GLU A 97 -7.33 12.63 12.71
CA GLU A 97 -8.41 12.09 13.54
C GLU A 97 -8.51 10.58 13.27
N PRO A 98 -8.01 9.72 14.16
CA PRO A 98 -8.16 8.29 14.04
C PRO A 98 -9.65 7.93 13.94
N ALA A 99 -10.01 7.09 12.97
CA ALA A 99 -11.31 6.45 12.99
C ALA A 99 -11.41 5.62 14.29
N GLY A 100 -12.57 5.65 14.95
CA GLY A 100 -12.76 5.20 16.34
C GLY A 100 -12.38 3.74 16.63
N ASP A 101 -13.37 2.90 16.94
CA ASP A 101 -13.09 1.48 17.20
C ASP A 101 -12.90 0.76 15.86
N MET A 102 -11.63 0.61 15.46
CA MET A 102 -11.24 0.07 14.16
C MET A 102 -10.68 -1.34 14.30
N PRO A 103 -10.96 -2.23 13.35
CA PRO A 103 -10.30 -3.53 13.32
C PRO A 103 -8.79 -3.37 13.16
N THR A 104 -8.03 -4.24 13.82
CA THR A 104 -6.58 -4.28 13.73
C THR A 104 -6.14 -4.52 12.29
N LEU A 105 -5.33 -3.62 11.76
CA LEU A 105 -4.67 -3.78 10.46
C LEU A 105 -3.23 -4.25 10.69
N TYR A 106 -2.80 -5.28 9.97
CA TYR A 106 -1.44 -5.80 10.08
C TYR A 106 -0.57 -5.26 8.94
N ARG A 107 0.62 -4.76 9.29
CA ARG A 107 1.69 -4.44 8.33
C ARG A 107 2.62 -5.63 8.07
N ASP A 108 2.56 -6.63 8.95
CA ASP A 108 3.24 -7.91 8.82
C ASP A 108 2.53 -8.95 9.70
N VAL A 109 1.88 -9.94 9.07
CA VAL A 109 1.07 -10.94 9.78
C VAL A 109 1.94 -11.97 10.50
N ASP A 110 3.06 -12.38 9.89
CA ASP A 110 3.96 -13.41 10.42
C ASP A 110 4.60 -12.97 11.75
N SER A 111 5.02 -11.71 11.82
CA SER A 111 5.57 -11.10 13.04
C SER A 111 4.50 -10.42 13.92
N ARG A 112 3.22 -10.51 13.55
CA ARG A 112 2.08 -9.86 14.22
C ARG A 112 2.30 -8.36 14.47
N ARG A 113 2.86 -7.68 13.48
CA ARG A 113 3.05 -6.24 13.56
C ARG A 113 1.84 -5.53 13.02
N GLU A 114 1.24 -4.76 13.90
CA GLU A 114 0.06 -3.96 13.64
C GLU A 114 0.46 -2.59 13.12
N PHE A 115 -0.43 -1.99 12.33
CA PHE A 115 -0.45 -0.55 12.15
C PHE A 115 -0.98 0.09 13.45
N PRO A 116 -0.44 1.25 13.87
CA PRO A 116 -1.06 2.02 14.93
C PRO A 116 -2.44 2.51 14.48
N ALA A 117 -3.32 2.77 15.44
CA ALA A 117 -4.70 3.17 15.18
C ALA A 117 -4.81 4.45 14.34
N ASP A 118 -3.84 5.37 14.48
CA ASP A 118 -3.76 6.61 13.73
C ASP A 118 -3.21 6.44 12.31
N ALA A 119 -2.90 5.22 11.85
CA ALA A 119 -2.46 5.00 10.46
C ALA A 119 -3.61 4.63 9.51
N ALA A 120 -4.79 4.30 10.03
CA ALA A 120 -5.94 3.92 9.22
C ALA A 120 -6.55 5.13 8.51
N LEU A 121 -6.72 5.02 7.20
CA LEU A 121 -7.37 6.01 6.34
C LEU A 121 -8.60 5.40 5.67
N PRO A 122 -9.60 6.22 5.28
CA PRO A 122 -10.63 5.77 4.35
C PRO A 122 -10.01 5.14 3.09
N LEU A 123 -10.55 4.02 2.61
CA LEU A 123 -10.03 3.29 1.46
C LEU A 123 -10.01 4.16 0.19
N SER A 124 -10.93 5.14 0.10
CA SER A 124 -10.93 6.14 -0.97
C SER A 124 -9.67 7.02 -0.96
N LEU A 125 -9.09 7.32 0.20
CA LEU A 125 -7.80 8.02 0.29
C LEU A 125 -6.63 7.11 -0.06
N VAL A 126 -6.68 5.82 0.32
CA VAL A 126 -5.70 4.82 -0.12
C VAL A 126 -5.66 4.75 -1.64
N GLY A 127 -6.83 4.69 -2.29
CA GLY A 127 -6.93 4.73 -3.75
C GLY A 127 -6.35 6.01 -4.37
N LYS A 128 -6.66 7.18 -3.80
CA LYS A 128 -6.08 8.46 -4.26
C LYS A 128 -4.55 8.48 -4.11
N ALA A 129 -4.02 7.98 -3.01
CA ALA A 129 -2.58 7.89 -2.77
C ALA A 129 -1.91 6.99 -3.81
N LEU A 130 -2.47 5.81 -4.09
CA LEU A 130 -1.97 4.94 -5.15
C LEU A 130 -2.01 5.58 -6.53
N ARG A 131 -3.04 6.37 -6.84
CA ARG A 131 -3.12 7.13 -8.11
C ARG A 131 -2.07 8.21 -8.22
N GLU A 132 -1.81 8.92 -7.13
CA GLU A 132 -0.76 9.92 -7.10
C GLU A 132 0.62 9.26 -7.26
N PHE A 133 0.87 8.15 -6.55
CA PHE A 133 2.08 7.36 -6.74
C PHE A 133 2.21 6.86 -8.20
N GLN A 134 1.12 6.40 -8.80
CA GLN A 134 1.10 5.99 -10.20
C GLN A 134 1.48 7.13 -11.15
N SER A 135 1.17 8.38 -10.81
CA SER A 135 1.44 9.54 -11.65
C SER A 135 2.85 10.13 -11.43
N THR A 136 3.39 9.95 -10.23
CA THR A 136 4.59 10.68 -9.76
C THR A 136 5.79 9.76 -9.49
N GLY A 137 5.55 8.50 -9.14
CA GLY A 137 6.56 7.54 -8.73
C GLY A 137 7.20 7.83 -7.37
N VAL A 138 6.67 8.80 -6.60
CA VAL A 138 7.19 9.19 -5.28
C VAL A 138 6.11 9.03 -4.21
N ARG A 139 6.52 9.02 -2.93
CA ARG A 139 5.59 8.94 -1.80
C ARG A 139 4.47 10.01 -1.93
N PRO A 140 3.18 9.62 -1.95
CA PRO A 140 2.05 10.53 -2.17
C PRO A 140 1.91 11.64 -1.14
N ASP A 141 1.65 12.88 -1.56
CA ASP A 141 1.42 14.04 -0.69
C ASP A 141 -0.07 14.23 -0.33
N CYS A 142 -1.00 13.57 -1.03
CA CYS A 142 -2.43 13.64 -0.69
C CYS A 142 -2.80 13.00 0.66
N VAL A 143 -1.85 12.36 1.34
CA VAL A 143 -2.01 11.76 2.68
C VAL A 143 -0.86 12.18 3.59
N GLN A 144 -1.09 12.17 4.90
CA GLN A 144 -0.04 12.45 5.87
C GLN A 144 0.76 11.17 6.18
N TRP A 145 2.01 11.36 6.58
CA TRP A 145 2.95 10.28 6.87
C TRP A 145 3.58 10.46 8.25
N GLN A 146 3.92 9.35 8.87
CA GLN A 146 4.75 9.27 10.06
C GLN A 146 5.86 8.25 9.87
N GLU A 147 6.98 8.44 10.56
CA GLU A 147 8.09 7.47 10.53
C GLU A 147 7.63 6.11 11.06
N ALA A 148 8.19 5.05 10.47
CA ALA A 148 7.93 3.69 10.85
C ALA A 148 9.25 2.98 11.13
N ASP A 149 9.26 2.16 12.19
CA ASP A 149 10.38 1.26 12.41
C ASP A 149 10.46 0.21 11.30
N ALA A 150 11.69 -0.05 10.85
CA ALA A 150 12.01 -1.16 9.96
C ALA A 150 11.95 -2.47 10.75
N PHE A 151 11.01 -3.33 10.37
CA PHE A 151 10.89 -4.74 10.78
C PHE A 151 10.78 -5.05 12.25
#